data_AF-Q5DB77-F1
#
_entry.id   AF-Q5DB77-F1
#
_cell.length_a   1.000
_cell.length_b   1.000
_cell.length_c   1.000
_cell.angle_alpha   90.00
_cell.angle_beta   90.00
_cell.angle_gamma   90.00
#
_symmetry.space_group_name_H-M   'P 1'
#
loop_
_entity.id
_entity.type
_entity.pdbx_description
1 polymer ?
#
loop_
_entity_poly.entity_id
_entity_poly.type
_entity_poly.pdbx_seq_one_letter_code
_entity_poly.pdbx_strand_id
1 'polypeptide(L)'
;MHLTRLIWNLSICPSEFQPIRTISVSMGPLGFRQKIAYKTRYHWMLDLKKSRARAKYPWIPKEPVTSMEIYGQKIEFPEMYLDFIVPSELDKCELKPYVSWHSTTIGEGPLTAEVLFNKRYSRKITEMCKSGASDEEIMEYLKSTNCQ
;
A
#
# COMPACT_ATOMS: atom_id res chain seq x y z
N MET A 1 69.80 -24.21 36.04
CA MET A 1 69.08 -25.31 35.37
C MET A 1 68.25 -24.73 34.24
N HIS A 2 68.42 -25.31 33.05
CA HIS A 2 67.66 -25.25 31.79
C HIS A 2 66.98 -23.96 31.29
N LEU A 3 67.52 -23.53 30.14
CA LEU A 3 66.93 -22.80 29.01
C LEU A 3 65.60 -23.40 28.53
N THR A 4 64.66 -22.57 28.06
CA THR A 4 64.37 -22.35 26.61
C THR A 4 63.05 -21.60 26.40
N ARG A 5 63.05 -20.69 25.41
CA ARG A 5 61.88 -20.08 24.76
C ARG A 5 61.12 -21.14 23.95
N LEU A 6 59.80 -21.07 23.89
CA LEU A 6 59.03 -21.57 22.74
C LEU A 6 57.81 -20.66 22.45
N ILE A 7 57.68 -20.34 21.17
CA ILE A 7 56.59 -19.65 20.45
C ILE A 7 55.38 -20.62 20.34
N TRP A 8 54.35 -20.24 19.57
CA TRP A 8 53.27 -21.05 18.96
C TRP A 8 51.96 -20.97 19.79
N ASN A 9 50.77 -20.61 19.29
CA ASN A 9 50.24 -20.49 17.94
C ASN A 9 48.98 -19.62 17.89
N LEU A 10 48.78 -18.94 16.75
CA LEU A 10 47.47 -18.55 16.25
C LEU A 10 46.64 -19.83 16.01
N SER A 11 45.63 -20.09 16.83
CA SER A 11 44.56 -21.03 16.47
C SER A 11 43.31 -20.23 16.12
N ILE A 12 43.13 -20.06 14.82
CA ILE A 12 41.85 -19.73 14.18
C ILE A 12 40.82 -20.74 14.71
N CYS A 13 39.86 -20.29 15.51
CA CYS A 13 38.68 -21.09 15.80
C CYS A 13 37.88 -21.23 14.50
N PRO A 14 37.70 -22.44 13.94
CA PRO A 14 36.74 -22.61 12.88
C PRO A 14 35.36 -22.40 13.50
N SER A 15 34.61 -21.42 13.00
CA SER A 15 33.18 -21.29 13.26
C SER A 15 32.51 -22.61 12.90
N GLU A 16 32.03 -23.34 13.90
CA GLU A 16 31.21 -24.52 13.71
C GLU A 16 30.02 -24.14 12.81
N PHE A 17 30.00 -24.69 11.60
CA PHE A 17 28.80 -24.73 10.78
C PHE A 17 27.71 -25.44 11.59
N GLN A 18 26.77 -24.68 12.15
CA GLN A 18 25.58 -25.25 12.76
C GLN A 18 24.82 -26.00 11.64
N PRO A 19 24.65 -27.33 11.72
CA PRO A 19 23.89 -28.04 10.71
C PRO A 19 22.44 -27.53 10.76
N ILE A 20 21.94 -27.11 9.60
CA ILE A 20 20.52 -26.80 9.40
C ILE A 20 19.72 -28.00 9.91
N ARG A 21 18.93 -27.80 10.97
CA ARG A 21 18.04 -28.85 11.51
C ARG A 21 16.95 -29.13 10.47
N THR A 22 17.20 -30.08 9.58
CA THR A 22 16.16 -30.63 8.70
C THR A 22 15.23 -31.48 9.54
N ILE A 23 14.02 -30.98 9.84
CA ILE A 23 12.99 -31.77 10.53
C ILE A 23 12.47 -32.80 9.52
N SER A 24 12.90 -34.06 9.64
CA SER A 24 12.35 -35.16 8.86
C SER A 24 10.88 -35.37 9.23
N VAL A 25 9.98 -35.17 8.26
CA VAL A 25 8.51 -35.25 8.42
C VAL A 25 8.00 -36.65 8.81
N SER A 26 8.87 -37.66 8.77
CA SER A 26 8.51 -39.08 8.90
C SER A 26 8.47 -39.63 10.34
N MET A 27 8.99 -38.93 11.36
CA MET A 27 9.28 -39.55 12.67
C MET A 27 8.67 -38.87 13.91
N GLY A 28 7.75 -37.90 13.74
CA GLY A 28 7.07 -37.26 14.88
C GLY A 28 5.89 -38.09 15.44
N PRO A 29 5.58 -38.02 16.75
CA PRO A 29 4.51 -38.78 17.37
C PRO A 29 3.15 -38.50 16.70
N LEU A 30 2.48 -39.58 16.28
CA LEU A 30 1.25 -39.58 15.47
C LEU A 30 0.04 -38.87 16.12
N GLY A 31 0.13 -38.49 17.40
CA GLY A 31 -0.94 -37.87 18.18
C GLY A 31 -1.14 -36.36 17.95
N PHE A 32 -0.17 -35.65 17.35
CA PHE A 32 -0.25 -34.21 17.11
C PHE A 32 -0.83 -33.82 15.73
N ARG A 33 -1.35 -34.79 14.97
CA ARG A 33 -1.98 -34.51 13.67
C ARG A 33 -3.50 -34.47 13.85
N GLN A 34 -4.11 -33.31 13.61
CA GLN A 34 -5.56 -33.23 13.43
C GLN A 34 -5.95 -34.11 12.23
N LYS A 35 -6.60 -35.25 12.50
CA LYS A 35 -7.00 -36.21 11.45
C LYS A 35 -8.20 -35.64 10.69
N ILE A 36 -7.97 -35.17 9.46
CA ILE A 36 -9.03 -34.75 8.54
C ILE A 36 -9.60 -36.01 7.86
N ALA A 37 -10.92 -36.23 7.95
CA ALA A 37 -11.62 -37.41 7.42
C ALA A 37 -11.43 -37.59 5.89
N TYR A 38 -11.54 -38.82 5.38
CA TYR A 38 -11.22 -39.12 3.97
C TYR A 38 -12.12 -38.39 2.95
N LYS A 39 -13.41 -38.15 3.27
CA LYS A 39 -14.35 -37.39 2.42
C LYS A 39 -13.98 -35.91 2.25
N THR A 40 -13.32 -35.32 3.24
CA THR A 40 -12.80 -33.95 3.15
C THR A 40 -11.49 -33.87 2.39
N ARG A 41 -10.77 -34.97 2.10
CA ARG A 41 -9.45 -34.88 1.45
C ARG A 41 -9.46 -34.29 0.04
N TYR A 42 -10.46 -34.58 -0.79
CA TYR A 42 -10.48 -34.05 -2.15
C TYR A 42 -10.94 -32.59 -2.18
N HIS A 43 -12.09 -32.29 -1.56
CA HIS A 43 -12.59 -30.93 -1.46
C HIS A 43 -11.65 -30.01 -0.69
N TRP A 44 -11.08 -30.44 0.44
CA TRP A 44 -10.11 -29.61 1.15
C TRP A 44 -8.82 -29.41 0.36
N MET A 45 -8.39 -30.38 -0.46
CA MET A 45 -7.18 -30.23 -1.27
C MET A 45 -7.43 -29.28 -2.45
N LEU A 46 -8.63 -29.30 -3.02
CA LEU A 46 -9.09 -28.30 -3.98
C LEU A 46 -9.25 -26.92 -3.34
N ASP A 47 -9.82 -26.85 -2.15
CA ASP A 47 -9.99 -25.59 -1.41
C ASP A 47 -8.64 -25.05 -0.92
N LEU A 48 -7.69 -25.91 -0.56
CA LEU A 48 -6.30 -25.55 -0.31
C LEU A 48 -5.58 -25.10 -1.58
N LYS A 49 -5.81 -25.73 -2.73
CA LYS A 49 -5.26 -25.24 -4.01
C LYS A 49 -5.83 -23.87 -4.34
N LYS A 50 -7.15 -23.69 -4.21
CA LYS A 50 -7.84 -22.41 -4.39
C LYS A 50 -7.41 -21.37 -3.34
N SER A 51 -7.18 -21.77 -2.09
CA SER A 51 -6.75 -20.86 -1.03
C SER A 51 -5.28 -20.50 -1.19
N ARG A 52 -4.38 -21.44 -1.52
CA ARG A 52 -2.98 -21.17 -1.86
C ARG A 52 -2.85 -20.29 -3.11
N ALA A 53 -3.70 -20.51 -4.12
CA ALA A 53 -3.79 -19.63 -5.28
C ALA A 53 -4.29 -18.22 -4.89
N ARG A 54 -5.25 -18.13 -3.96
CA ARG A 54 -5.74 -16.85 -3.39
C ARG A 54 -4.74 -16.19 -2.44
N ALA A 55 -3.97 -16.97 -1.70
CA ALA A 55 -3.05 -16.57 -0.63
C ALA A 55 -1.61 -16.44 -1.11
N LYS A 56 -1.37 -16.44 -2.43
CA LYS A 56 -0.05 -16.06 -2.94
C LYS A 56 0.27 -14.62 -2.54
N TYR A 57 -0.73 -13.73 -2.51
CA TYR A 57 -0.64 -12.38 -1.93
C TYR A 57 -2.00 -11.92 -1.33
N PRO A 58 -2.37 -12.38 -0.12
CA PRO A 58 -3.70 -12.13 0.47
C PRO A 58 -3.94 -10.68 0.89
N TRP A 59 -2.90 -9.85 0.98
CA TRP A 59 -2.99 -8.43 1.34
C TRP A 59 -3.05 -7.48 0.14
N ILE A 60 -2.96 -7.99 -1.10
CA ILE A 60 -3.06 -7.18 -2.32
C ILE A 60 -4.52 -7.22 -2.78
N PRO A 61 -5.26 -6.10 -2.74
CA PRO A 61 -6.58 -6.01 -3.39
C PRO A 61 -6.44 -6.45 -4.84
N LYS A 62 -7.33 -7.33 -5.31
CA LYS A 62 -7.28 -7.78 -6.71
C LYS A 62 -7.74 -6.65 -7.62
N GLU A 63 -6.88 -6.27 -8.55
CA GLU A 63 -7.24 -5.39 -9.64
C GLU A 63 -8.30 -6.06 -10.54
N PRO A 64 -9.19 -5.27 -11.17
CA PRO A 64 -10.13 -5.79 -12.15
C PRO A 64 -9.39 -6.48 -13.31
N VAL A 65 -10.05 -7.44 -13.95
CA VAL A 65 -9.43 -8.25 -15.00
C VAL A 65 -9.13 -7.38 -16.22
N THR A 66 -7.85 -7.09 -16.49
CA THR A 66 -7.46 -6.15 -17.57
C THR A 66 -7.49 -6.74 -18.98
N SER A 67 -7.67 -8.06 -19.09
CA SER A 67 -7.78 -8.74 -20.39
C SER A 67 -8.67 -9.97 -20.33
N MET A 68 -9.43 -10.22 -21.38
CA MET A 68 -10.29 -11.40 -21.52
C MET A 68 -9.95 -12.18 -22.80
N GLU A 69 -9.88 -13.50 -22.69
CA GLU A 69 -9.79 -14.37 -23.87
C GLU A 69 -11.19 -14.63 -24.42
N ILE A 70 -11.45 -14.21 -25.66
CA ILE A 70 -12.69 -14.46 -26.38
C ILE A 70 -12.33 -15.20 -27.67
N TYR A 71 -12.84 -16.43 -27.85
CA TYR A 71 -12.56 -17.29 -29.02
C TYR A 71 -11.07 -17.52 -29.32
N GLY A 72 -10.22 -17.60 -28.30
CA GLY A 72 -8.77 -17.79 -28.47
C GLY A 72 -8.00 -16.51 -28.83
N GLN A 73 -8.69 -15.36 -28.90
CA GLN A 73 -8.06 -14.05 -29.03
C GLN A 73 -8.07 -13.33 -27.68
N LYS A 74 -6.91 -12.82 -27.26
CA LYS A 74 -6.78 -12.01 -26.05
C LYS A 74 -7.19 -10.56 -26.37
N ILE A 75 -8.25 -10.09 -25.74
CA ILE A 75 -8.73 -8.71 -25.82
C ILE A 75 -8.29 -7.98 -24.54
N GLU A 76 -7.60 -6.86 -24.70
CA GLU A 76 -7.11 -6.03 -23.59
C GLU A 76 -8.01 -4.80 -23.42
N PHE A 77 -8.23 -4.39 -22.18
CA PHE A 77 -9.08 -3.24 -21.83
C PHE A 77 -8.21 -2.11 -21.27
N PRO A 78 -7.78 -1.16 -22.11
CA PRO A 78 -6.86 -0.10 -21.71
C PRO A 78 -7.41 0.77 -20.57
N GLU A 79 -8.74 0.96 -20.47
CA GLU A 79 -9.34 1.78 -19.41
C GLU A 79 -9.31 1.13 -18.02
N MET A 80 -9.02 -0.17 -17.95
CA MET A 80 -8.92 -0.91 -16.69
C MET A 80 -7.49 -0.97 -16.13
N TYR A 81 -6.49 -0.43 -16.84
CA TYR A 81 -5.14 -0.29 -16.28
C TYR A 81 -5.09 0.89 -15.30
N LEU A 82 -4.33 0.70 -14.22
CA LEU A 82 -4.02 1.77 -13.27
C LEU A 82 -2.87 2.60 -13.81
N ASP A 83 -3.17 3.87 -14.13
CA ASP A 83 -2.15 4.83 -14.55
C ASP A 83 -1.67 5.67 -13.37
N PHE A 84 -0.36 5.67 -13.14
CA PHE A 84 0.26 6.56 -12.17
C PHE A 84 0.48 7.94 -12.81
N ILE A 85 -0.36 8.91 -12.43
CA ILE A 85 -0.22 10.31 -12.87
C ILE A 85 0.92 10.95 -12.07
N VAL A 86 2.09 11.05 -12.68
CA VAL A 86 3.26 11.73 -12.11
C VAL A 86 3.30 13.17 -12.64
N PRO A 87 3.34 14.21 -11.76
CA PRO A 87 3.51 15.58 -12.19
C PRO A 87 4.77 15.78 -13.03
N SER A 88 4.68 16.58 -14.09
CA SER A 88 5.77 16.76 -15.06
C SER A 88 6.96 17.55 -14.50
N GLU A 89 6.72 18.43 -13.53
CA GLU A 89 7.68 19.44 -13.06
C GLU A 89 8.20 19.13 -11.64
N LEU A 90 8.80 17.96 -11.43
CA LEU A 90 9.40 17.62 -10.13
C LEU A 90 10.77 18.25 -9.91
N ASP A 91 11.49 18.60 -10.97
CA ASP A 91 12.85 19.16 -10.90
C ASP A 91 12.92 20.53 -10.21
N LYS A 92 11.80 21.27 -10.21
CA LYS A 92 11.68 22.61 -9.60
C LYS A 92 10.88 22.58 -8.30
N CYS A 93 10.56 21.41 -7.76
CA CYS A 93 9.75 21.29 -6.56
C CYS A 93 10.59 21.68 -5.32
N GLU A 94 10.22 22.78 -4.67
CA GLU A 94 10.86 23.25 -3.43
C GLU A 94 10.44 22.41 -2.20
N LEU A 95 9.28 21.75 -2.28
CA LEU A 95 8.71 20.99 -1.17
C LEU A 95 9.52 19.72 -0.91
N LYS A 96 9.91 19.54 0.36
CA LYS A 96 10.68 18.39 0.84
C LYS A 96 9.79 17.48 1.69
N PRO A 97 10.11 16.17 1.78
CA PRO A 97 9.35 15.24 2.62
C PRO A 97 9.45 15.55 4.12
N TYR A 98 10.46 16.31 4.54
CA TYR A 98 10.67 16.69 5.92
C TYR A 98 10.64 18.21 6.09
N VAL A 99 10.13 18.64 7.23
CA VAL A 99 10.05 20.04 7.63
C VAL A 99 11.17 20.35 8.63
N SER A 100 11.67 21.59 8.61
CA SER A 100 12.69 22.03 9.56
C SER A 100 12.14 22.16 10.98
N TRP A 101 12.96 21.81 11.98
CA TRP A 101 12.60 21.96 13.40
C TRP A 101 12.41 23.41 13.85
N HIS A 102 12.97 24.37 13.10
CA HIS A 102 12.81 25.79 13.35
C HIS A 102 11.47 26.36 12.88
N SER A 103 10.66 25.55 12.18
CA SER A 103 9.34 25.98 11.73
C SER A 103 8.36 26.12 12.89
N THR A 104 7.46 27.10 12.80
CA THR A 104 6.39 27.29 13.77
C THR A 104 5.25 26.32 13.46
N THR A 105 4.82 25.54 14.44
CA THR A 105 3.64 24.67 14.30
C THR A 105 2.38 25.52 14.18
N ILE A 106 1.68 25.40 13.06
CA ILE A 106 0.40 26.07 12.83
C ILE A 106 -0.72 25.14 13.30
N GLY A 107 -1.55 25.60 14.23
CA GLY A 107 -2.76 24.90 14.65
C GLY A 107 -3.93 25.28 13.73
N GLU A 108 -4.16 24.52 12.68
CA GLU A 108 -5.37 24.66 11.86
C GLU A 108 -6.51 23.82 12.44
N GLY A 109 -7.72 24.39 12.45
CA GLY A 109 -8.92 23.67 12.84
C GLY A 109 -9.35 22.63 11.79
N PRO A 110 -10.39 21.81 12.08
CA PRO A 110 -10.89 20.83 11.13
C PRO A 110 -11.43 21.51 9.86
N LEU A 111 -11.14 20.91 8.70
CA LEU A 111 -11.63 21.37 7.40
C LEU A 111 -13.12 21.00 7.26
N THR A 112 -14.02 21.86 7.75
CA THR A 112 -15.47 21.70 7.60
C THR A 112 -15.98 22.29 6.30
N ALA A 113 -17.15 21.83 5.83
CA ALA A 113 -17.80 22.36 4.63
C ALA A 113 -18.05 23.87 4.73
N GLU A 114 -18.41 24.38 5.91
CA GLU A 114 -18.58 25.81 6.18
C GLU A 114 -17.28 26.59 5.99
N VAL A 115 -16.15 26.07 6.51
CA VAL A 115 -14.84 26.71 6.35
C VAL A 115 -14.44 26.76 4.88
N LEU A 116 -14.66 25.67 4.13
CA LEU A 116 -14.40 25.63 2.68
C LEU A 116 -15.28 26.61 1.92
N PHE A 117 -16.58 26.65 2.22
CA PHE A 117 -17.52 27.57 1.60
C PHE A 117 -17.12 29.02 1.86
N ASN A 118 -16.80 29.33 3.11
CA ASN A 118 -16.39 30.66 3.53
C ASN A 118 -15.08 31.07 2.87
N LYS A 119 -14.09 30.17 2.75
CA LYS A 119 -12.80 30.48 2.14
C LYS A 119 -12.90 30.74 0.63
N ARG A 120 -13.75 30.01 -0.09
CA ARG A 120 -13.83 30.07 -1.55
C ARG A 120 -14.91 31.01 -2.09
N TYR A 121 -16.11 31.00 -1.50
CA TYR A 121 -17.28 31.64 -2.10
C TYR A 121 -17.76 32.90 -1.35
N SER A 122 -17.59 32.97 -0.03
CA SER A 122 -18.22 34.03 0.79
C SER A 122 -17.94 35.45 0.29
N ARG A 123 -16.68 35.78 -0.01
CA ARG A 123 -16.29 37.13 -0.45
C ARG A 123 -17.07 37.55 -1.69
N LYS A 124 -17.06 36.71 -2.73
CA LYS A 124 -17.72 37.01 -4.00
C LYS A 124 -19.24 37.05 -3.87
N ILE A 125 -19.84 36.17 -3.08
CA ILE A 125 -21.29 36.24 -2.79
C ILE A 125 -21.63 37.54 -2.08
N THR A 126 -20.86 37.94 -1.05
CA THR A 126 -21.13 39.20 -0.34
C THR A 126 -20.98 40.42 -1.23
N GLU A 127 -20.07 40.39 -2.22
CA GLU A 127 -19.92 41.44 -3.22
C GLU A 127 -21.13 41.51 -4.16
N MET A 128 -21.60 40.35 -4.67
CA MET A 128 -22.79 40.26 -5.52
C MET A 128 -24.06 40.72 -4.78
N CYS A 129 -24.22 40.33 -3.52
CA CYS A 129 -25.32 40.82 -2.69
C CYS A 129 -25.26 42.34 -2.49
N LYS A 130 -24.06 42.91 -2.30
CA LYS A 130 -23.88 44.37 -2.17
C LYS A 130 -24.15 45.12 -3.47
N SER A 131 -23.86 44.52 -4.63
CA SER A 131 -24.19 45.09 -5.94
C SER A 131 -25.67 44.94 -6.31
N GLY A 132 -26.47 44.26 -5.48
CA GLY A 132 -27.90 44.04 -5.72
C GLY A 132 -28.21 42.92 -6.72
N ALA A 133 -27.30 41.94 -6.87
CA ALA A 133 -27.54 40.77 -7.70
C ALA A 133 -28.72 39.94 -7.17
N SER A 134 -29.48 39.34 -8.09
CA SER A 134 -30.59 38.45 -7.74
C SER A 134 -30.10 37.10 -7.22
N ASP A 135 -30.95 36.40 -6.45
CA ASP A 135 -30.63 35.05 -5.94
C ASP A 135 -30.35 34.06 -7.09
N GLU A 136 -31.02 34.22 -8.23
CA GLU A 136 -30.85 33.38 -9.42
C GLU A 136 -29.43 33.51 -10.01
N GLU A 137 -28.92 34.74 -10.13
CA GLU A 137 -27.57 35.04 -10.60
C GLU A 137 -26.50 34.44 -9.67
N ILE A 138 -26.70 34.55 -8.35
CA ILE A 138 -25.79 33.98 -7.35
C ILE A 138 -25.74 32.45 -7.50
N MET A 139 -26.89 31.81 -7.72
CA MET A 139 -26.97 30.37 -7.90
C MET A 139 -26.38 29.89 -9.22
N GLU A 140 -26.49 30.67 -10.30
CA GLU A 140 -25.84 30.39 -11.58
C GLU A 140 -24.30 30.47 -11.45
N TYR A 141 -23.80 31.48 -10.73
CA TYR A 141 -22.38 31.57 -10.39
C TYR A 141 -21.88 30.34 -9.62
N LEU A 142 -22.65 29.87 -8.63
CA LEU A 142 -22.29 28.67 -7.87
C LEU A 142 -22.30 27.40 -8.74
N LYS A 143 -23.22 27.29 -9.70
CA LYS A 143 -23.25 26.15 -10.63
C LYS A 143 -22.06 26.15 -11.58
N SER A 144 -21.74 27.30 -12.17
CA SER A 144 -20.63 27.42 -13.12
C SER A 144 -19.26 27.15 -12.50
N THR A 145 -19.04 27.55 -11.25
CA THR A 145 -17.75 27.37 -10.55
C THR A 145 -17.46 25.94 -10.09
N ASN A 146 -18.46 25.06 -10.05
CA ASN A 146 -18.29 23.65 -9.67
C ASN A 146 -18.13 22.71 -10.88
N CYS A 147 -18.36 23.21 -12.11
CA CYS A 147 -18.30 22.45 -13.34
C CYS A 147 -16.98 22.64 -14.12
N GLN A 148 -15.96 23.20 -13.48
CA GLN A 148 -14.58 23.33 -14.00
C GLN A 148 -13.66 22.42 -13.19
#